data_AF-A0AAV3SYU5-F1
#
_entry.id   AF-A0AAV3SYU5-F1
#
_cell.length_a   1.000
_cell.length_b   1.000
_cell.length_c   1.000
_cell.angle_alpha   90.00
_cell.angle_beta   90.00
_cell.angle_gamma   90.00
#
_symmetry.space_group_name_H-M   'P 1'
#
loop_
_entity.id
_entity.type
_entity.pdbx_description
1 polymer ?
#
loop_
_entity_poly.entity_id
_entity_poly.type
_entity_poly.pdbx_seq_one_letter_code
_entity_poly.pdbx_strand_id
1 'polypeptide(L)'
;MDKFLEKVEEREKEHLEEQLETVEDILEERDSVHQSLIDELDDEIEVQSDLLSSSAKSDKPRIRDRLEELYRERREERRGNWRDRESLRERKLDLEDELASLGGLENLGS
;
A
#
# COMPACT_ATOMS: atom_id res chain seq x y z
N MET A 1 11.10 -21.44 36.36
CA MET A 1 10.08 -20.42 36.04
C MET A 1 10.60 -19.60 34.87
N ASP A 2 11.86 -19.15 34.95
CA ASP A 2 12.56 -18.41 33.89
C ASP A 2 12.54 -19.09 32.50
N LYS A 3 12.91 -20.38 32.38
CA LYS A 3 12.86 -21.10 31.09
C LYS A 3 11.48 -21.17 30.41
N PHE A 4 10.40 -21.02 31.17
CA PHE A 4 9.05 -21.00 30.60
C PHE A 4 8.70 -19.61 30.07
N LEU A 5 9.10 -18.55 30.80
CA LEU A 5 8.91 -17.17 30.39
C LEU A 5 9.73 -16.84 29.15
N GLU A 6 11.01 -17.22 29.15
CA GLU A 6 11.93 -17.07 28.00
C GLU A 6 11.36 -17.71 26.72
N LYS A 7 10.79 -18.92 26.84
CA LYS A 7 10.17 -19.63 25.71
C LYS A 7 8.86 -18.98 25.23
N VAL A 8 8.15 -18.29 26.11
CA VAL A 8 6.93 -17.55 25.72
C VAL A 8 7.32 -16.26 25.01
N GLU A 9 8.33 -15.54 25.51
CA GLU A 9 8.86 -14.33 24.87
C GLU A 9 9.46 -14.63 23.49
N GLU A 10 10.21 -15.72 23.35
CA GLU A 10 10.79 -16.16 22.07
C GLU A 10 9.70 -16.42 21.02
N ARG A 11 8.60 -17.11 21.41
CA ARG A 11 7.48 -17.38 20.51
C ARG A 11 6.70 -16.13 20.12
N GLU A 12 6.51 -15.21 21.07
CA GLU A 12 5.83 -13.95 20.78
C GLU A 12 6.66 -13.11 19.82
N LYS A 13 7.98 -13.10 20.00
CA LYS A 13 8.91 -12.43 19.08
C LYS A 13 8.84 -13.04 17.68
N GLU A 14 8.94 -14.37 17.55
CA GLU A 14 8.77 -15.07 16.27
C GLU A 14 7.43 -14.70 15.61
N HIS A 15 6.35 -14.65 16.40
CA HIS A 15 5.03 -14.29 15.89
C HIS A 15 4.96 -12.84 15.38
N LEU A 16 5.56 -11.88 16.09
CA LEU A 16 5.62 -10.48 15.66
C LEU A 16 6.49 -10.30 14.40
N GLU A 17 7.59 -11.06 14.29
CA GLU A 17 8.43 -11.08 13.09
C GLU A 17 7.65 -11.61 11.86
N GLU A 18 6.89 -12.69 12.02
CA GLU A 18 6.00 -13.21 10.96
C GLU A 18 4.92 -12.19 10.55
N GLN A 19 4.36 -11.45 11.52
CA GLN A 19 3.39 -10.39 11.23
C GLN A 19 4.03 -9.22 10.47
N LEU A 20 5.27 -8.84 10.80
CA LEU A 20 6.02 -7.81 10.09
C LEU A 20 6.26 -8.19 8.63
N GLU A 21 6.74 -9.41 8.39
CA GLU A 21 6.94 -9.94 7.03
C GLU A 21 5.63 -9.92 6.24
N THR A 22 4.54 -10.37 6.86
CA THR A 22 3.20 -10.34 6.23
C THR A 22 2.77 -8.92 5.84
N VAL A 23 3.03 -7.92 6.68
CA VAL A 23 2.70 -6.52 6.38
C VAL A 23 3.52 -5.99 5.20
N GLU A 24 4.79 -6.36 5.12
CA GLU A 24 5.66 -5.99 4.00
C GLU A 24 5.19 -6.61 2.68
N ASP A 25 4.86 -7.91 2.69
CA ASP A 25 4.33 -8.61 1.52
C ASP A 25 3.02 -7.97 1.02
N ILE A 26 2.09 -7.66 1.92
CA ILE A 26 0.83 -7.00 1.57
C ILE A 26 1.09 -5.61 0.96
N LEU A 27 2.07 -4.88 1.49
CA LEU A 27 2.41 -3.55 0.97
C LEU A 27 2.94 -3.66 -0.46
N GLU A 28 3.86 -4.61 -0.73
CA GLU A 28 4.40 -4.83 -2.06
C GLU A 28 3.31 -5.26 -3.06
N GLU A 29 2.44 -6.20 -2.65
CA GLU A 29 1.33 -6.67 -3.50
C GLU A 29 0.38 -5.51 -3.85
N ARG A 30 -0.06 -4.73 -2.86
CA ARG A 30 -0.99 -3.62 -3.09
C ARG A 30 -0.36 -2.50 -3.91
N ASP A 31 0.91 -2.19 -3.68
CA ASP A 31 1.66 -1.23 -4.48
C ASP A 31 1.69 -1.65 -5.94
N SER A 32 1.95 -2.93 -6.21
CA SER A 32 1.96 -3.50 -7.56
C SER A 32 0.59 -3.39 -8.22
N VAL A 33 -0.49 -3.73 -7.50
CA VAL A 33 -1.88 -3.62 -8.00
C VAL A 33 -2.21 -2.18 -8.36
N HIS A 34 -1.95 -1.22 -7.48
CA HIS A 34 -2.23 0.18 -7.76
C HIS A 34 -1.38 0.72 -8.91
N GLN A 35 -0.10 0.33 -8.99
CA GLN A 35 0.76 0.77 -10.08
C GLN A 35 0.25 0.25 -11.42
N SER A 36 -0.12 -1.03 -11.51
CA SER A 36 -0.71 -1.62 -12.71
C SER A 36 -1.96 -0.86 -13.16
N LEU A 37 -2.87 -0.56 -12.22
CA LEU A 37 -4.10 0.19 -12.54
C LEU A 37 -3.80 1.62 -12.99
N ILE A 38 -2.82 2.29 -12.38
CA ILE A 38 -2.40 3.63 -12.79
C ILE A 38 -1.82 3.62 -14.20
N ASP A 39 -1.03 2.60 -14.53
CA ASP A 39 -0.41 2.46 -15.86
C ASP A 39 -1.49 2.21 -16.92
N GLU A 40 -2.45 1.31 -16.65
CA GLU A 40 -3.61 1.08 -17.54
C GLU A 40 -4.44 2.35 -17.78
N LEU A 41 -4.66 3.15 -16.73
CA LEU A 41 -5.36 4.42 -16.84
C LEU A 41 -4.55 5.46 -17.62
N ASP A 42 -3.23 5.50 -17.46
CA ASP A 42 -2.35 6.41 -18.19
C ASP A 42 -2.33 6.07 -19.69
N ASP A 43 -2.27 4.79 -20.05
CA ASP A 43 -2.37 4.32 -21.44
C ASP A 43 -3.71 4.70 -22.08
N GLU A 44 -4.83 4.49 -21.37
CA GLU A 44 -6.16 4.86 -21.90
C GLU A 44 -6.32 6.38 -22.01
N ILE A 45 -5.76 7.17 -21.07
CA ILE A 45 -5.73 8.62 -21.16
C ILE A 45 -4.96 9.09 -22.40
N GLU A 46 -3.83 8.45 -22.72
CA GLU A 46 -3.05 8.75 -23.93
C GLU A 46 -3.89 8.50 -25.18
N VAL A 47 -4.51 7.31 -25.29
CA VAL A 47 -5.38 6.95 -26.42
C VAL A 47 -6.53 7.93 -26.59
N GLN A 48 -7.23 8.29 -25.51
CA GLN A 48 -8.35 9.23 -25.59
C GLN A 48 -7.89 10.67 -25.90
N SER A 49 -6.70 11.07 -25.46
CA SER A 49 -6.12 12.37 -25.77
C SER A 49 -5.77 12.49 -27.25
N ASP A 50 -5.19 11.44 -27.83
CA ASP A 50 -4.91 11.34 -29.25
C ASP A 50 -6.19 11.34 -30.08
N LEU A 51 -7.21 10.59 -29.64
CA LEU A 51 -8.51 10.59 -30.27
C LEU A 51 -9.16 11.98 -30.22
N LEU A 52 -9.08 12.70 -29.10
CA LEU A 52 -9.64 14.05 -28.96
C LEU A 52 -8.98 15.04 -29.94
N SER A 53 -7.67 14.89 -30.16
CA SER A 53 -6.90 15.75 -31.06
C SER A 53 -7.37 15.59 -32.51
N SER A 54 -7.65 14.36 -32.93
CA SER A 54 -7.98 13.96 -34.31
C SER A 54 -9.48 13.92 -34.63
N SER A 55 -10.35 13.92 -33.61
CA SER A 55 -11.81 13.76 -33.79
C SER A 55 -12.55 15.00 -34.30
N ALA A 56 -13.70 14.76 -34.93
CA ALA A 56 -14.64 15.81 -35.34
C ALA A 56 -15.21 16.57 -34.13
N LYS A 57 -15.57 17.86 -34.33
CA LYS A 57 -16.05 18.73 -33.23
C LYS A 57 -17.27 18.16 -32.47
N SER A 58 -18.13 17.39 -33.15
CA SER A 58 -19.30 16.74 -32.55
C SER A 58 -18.94 15.66 -31.52
N ASP A 59 -17.81 14.97 -31.69
CA ASP A 59 -17.41 13.85 -30.84
C ASP A 59 -16.53 14.29 -29.66
N LYS A 60 -15.91 15.49 -29.77
CA LYS A 60 -15.03 16.05 -28.74
C LYS A 60 -15.65 16.17 -27.34
N PRO A 61 -16.93 16.55 -27.17
CA PRO A 61 -17.55 16.59 -25.84
C PRO A 61 -17.51 15.22 -25.15
N ARG A 62 -17.96 14.16 -25.84
CA ARG A 62 -17.95 12.79 -25.28
C ARG A 62 -16.56 12.31 -24.89
N ILE A 63 -15.54 12.62 -25.70
CA ILE A 63 -14.16 12.23 -25.42
C ILE A 63 -13.61 13.01 -24.21
N ARG A 64 -13.96 14.29 -24.07
CA ARG A 64 -13.58 15.10 -22.90
C ARG A 64 -14.22 14.58 -21.62
N ASP A 65 -15.50 14.22 -21.67
CA ASP A 65 -16.20 13.65 -20.52
C ASP A 65 -15.52 12.35 -20.09
N ARG A 66 -15.15 11.49 -21.04
CA ARG A 66 -14.41 10.26 -20.74
C ARG A 66 -13.02 10.53 -20.16
N LEU A 67 -12.27 11.50 -20.71
CA LEU A 67 -10.98 11.91 -20.16
C LEU A 67 -11.11 12.42 -18.72
N GLU A 68 -12.15 13.19 -18.42
CA GLU A 68 -12.40 13.69 -17.05
C GLU A 68 -12.63 12.53 -16.06
N GLU A 69 -13.40 11.52 -16.46
CA GLU A 69 -13.58 10.30 -15.67
C GLU A 69 -12.26 9.57 -15.42
N LEU A 70 -11.47 9.34 -16.47
CA LEU A 70 -10.18 8.64 -16.37
C LEU A 70 -9.20 9.38 -15.44
N TYR A 71 -9.10 10.71 -15.56
CA TYR A 71 -8.27 11.50 -14.66
C TYR A 71 -8.77 11.48 -13.22
N ARG A 72 -10.08 11.40 -13.00
CA ARG A 72 -10.67 11.23 -11.66
C ARG A 72 -10.31 9.86 -11.09
N GLU A 73 -10.54 8.79 -11.83
CA GLU A 73 -10.22 7.41 -11.45
C GLU A 73 -8.73 7.29 -11.09
N ARG A 74 -7.83 7.81 -11.95
CA ARG A 74 -6.39 7.80 -11.68
C ARG A 74 -6.02 8.54 -10.39
N ARG A 75 -6.69 9.66 -10.09
CA ARG A 75 -6.47 10.41 -8.85
C ARG A 75 -7.01 9.65 -7.64
N GLU A 76 -8.06 8.87 -7.80
CA GLU A 76 -8.62 8.02 -6.75
C GLU A 76 -7.67 6.87 -6.46
N GLU A 77 -7.15 6.17 -7.47
CA GLU A 77 -6.16 5.10 -7.32
C GLU A 77 -4.89 5.58 -6.62
N ARG A 78 -4.33 6.72 -7.04
CA ARG A 78 -3.16 7.31 -6.35
C ARG A 78 -3.43 7.63 -4.88
N ARG A 79 -4.65 8.07 -4.55
CA ARG A 79 -5.05 8.33 -3.16
C ARG A 79 -5.30 7.05 -2.39
N GLY A 80 -5.81 6.00 -3.03
CA GLY A 80 -5.95 4.66 -2.47
C GLY A 80 -4.58 4.12 -2.05
N ASN A 81 -3.66 4.05 -3.02
CA ASN A 81 -2.28 3.62 -2.78
C ASN A 81 -1.63 4.38 -1.62
N TRP A 82 -1.71 5.72 -1.62
CA TRP A 82 -1.13 6.51 -0.53
C TRP A 82 -1.74 6.17 0.85
N ARG A 83 -3.05 5.96 0.95
CA ARG A 83 -3.71 5.60 2.21
C ARG A 83 -3.30 4.20 2.68
N ASP A 84 -3.18 3.26 1.76
CA ASP A 84 -2.78 1.88 2.08
C ASP A 84 -1.35 1.85 2.61
N ARG A 85 -0.44 2.56 1.93
CA ARG A 85 0.95 2.72 2.40
C ARG A 85 1.01 3.33 3.79
N GLU A 86 0.23 4.39 4.04
CA GLU A 86 0.23 5.04 5.36
C GLU A 86 -0.31 4.10 6.45
N SER A 87 -1.43 3.44 6.18
CA SER A 87 -2.04 2.50 7.13
C SER A 87 -1.15 1.29 7.44
N LEU A 88 -0.48 0.74 6.44
CA LEU A 88 0.43 -0.40 6.63
C LEU A 88 1.73 0.03 7.31
N ARG A 89 2.21 1.26 7.04
CA ARG A 89 3.35 1.83 7.75
C ARG A 89 3.06 2.06 9.23
N GLU A 90 1.89 2.58 9.56
CA GLU A 90 1.44 2.69 10.95
C GLU A 90 1.42 1.31 11.63
N ARG A 91 0.83 0.30 10.98
CA ARG A 91 0.83 -1.07 11.53
C ARG A 91 2.24 -1.64 11.71
N LYS A 92 3.15 -1.37 10.78
CA LYS A 92 4.55 -1.78 10.88
C LYS A 92 5.22 -1.14 12.10
N LEU A 93 5.04 0.17 12.29
CA LEU A 93 5.60 0.88 13.44
C LEU A 93 5.07 0.31 14.77
N ASP A 94 3.78 0.01 14.86
CA ASP A 94 3.19 -0.60 16.05
C ASP A 94 3.85 -1.96 16.37
N LEU A 95 4.05 -2.79 15.35
CA LEU A 95 4.70 -4.10 15.50
C LEU A 95 6.19 -3.99 15.88
N GLU A 96 6.90 -3.02 15.31
CA GLU A 96 8.30 -2.73 15.67
C GLU A 96 8.41 -2.27 17.14
N ASP A 97 7.48 -1.44 17.61
CA ASP A 97 7.42 -0.98 19.00
C ASP A 97 7.06 -2.12 19.97
N GLU A 98 6.12 -3.00 19.59
CA GLU A 98 5.79 -4.22 20.34
C GLU A 98 7.02 -5.14 20.47
N LEU A 99 7.75 -5.36 19.36
CA LEU A 99 8.95 -6.20 19.34
C LEU A 99 10.09 -5.58 20.15
N ALA A 100 10.29 -4.26 20.07
CA ALA A 100 11.27 -3.54 20.88
C ALA A 100 10.96 -3.62 22.37
N SER A 101 9.67 -3.63 22.74
CA SER A 101 9.23 -3.77 24.14
C SER A 101 9.56 -5.16 24.71
N LEU A 102 9.47 -6.22 23.90
CA LEU A 102 9.92 -7.57 24.27
C LEU A 102 11.44 -7.64 24.44
N GLY A 103 12.21 -7.01 23.54
CA GLY A 103 13.68 -6.94 23.65
C GLY A 103 14.18 -6.04 24.79
N GLY A 104 13.40 -5.04 25.21
CA GLY A 104 13.72 -4.15 26.32
C GLY A 104 13.60 -4.81 27.70
N LEU A 105 12.81 -5.88 27.83
CA LEU A 105 12.66 -6.66 29.06
C LEU A 105 13.93 -7.44 29.43
N GLU A 106 14.77 -7.83 28.46
CA GLU A 106 16.08 -8.45 28.72
C GLU A 106 17.06 -7.51 29.48
N ASN A 107 16.95 -6.19 29.31
CA ASN A 107 17.87 -5.21 29.88
C ASN A 107 17.51 -4.72 31.28
N LEU A 108 16.33 -5.06 31.81
CA LEU A 108 15.90 -4.68 33.16
C LEU A 108 16.06 -5.82 34.19
N GLY A 109 16.50 -7.00 33.74
CA GLY A 109 16.75 -8.19 34.56
C GLY A 109 18.23 -8.54 34.81
N SER A 110 19.18 -7.71 34.36
CA SER A 110 20.64 -7.89 34.60
C SER A 110 21.18 -6.98 35.71
#